data_AF-A0A7K0A6C7-F1
#
_entry.id   AF-A0A7K0A6C7-F1
#
_cell.length_a   1.000
_cell.length_b   1.000
_cell.length_c   1.000
_cell.angle_alpha   90.00
_cell.angle_beta   90.00
_cell.angle_gamma   90.00
#
_symmetry.space_group_name_H-M   'P 1'
#
loop_
_entity.id
_entity.type
_entity.pdbx_description
1 polymer ?
#
loop_
_entity_poly.entity_id
_entity_poly.type
_entity_poly.pdbx_seq_one_letter_code
_entity_poly.pdbx_strand_id
1 'polypeptide(L)' 'MADKAKKCSECGVELRLDPASCPLCGTPTGARPDWSRRDEKVLRFKPTKPEEVDDYQAKLRKLRKSLKELREDARGA' A
#
# COMPACT_ATOMS: atom_id res chain seq x y z
N MET A 1 -9.99 40.60 4.98
CA MET A 1 -10.29 39.24 4.49
C MET A 1 -8.98 38.47 4.48
N ALA A 2 -8.84 37.42 5.30
CA ALA A 2 -7.58 36.71 5.47
C ALA A 2 -7.41 35.64 4.37
N ASP A 3 -6.47 35.88 3.47
CA ASP A 3 -6.07 34.93 2.42
C ASP A 3 -5.27 33.80 3.08
N LYS A 4 -5.89 32.62 3.26
CA LYS A 4 -5.23 31.45 3.82
C LYS A 4 -4.32 30.84 2.74
N ALA A 5 -3.10 31.35 2.63
CA ALA A 5 -2.06 30.72 1.83
C ALA A 5 -1.86 29.27 2.30
N LYS A 6 -2.10 28.30 1.42
CA LYS A 6 -1.87 26.88 1.71
C LYS A 6 -0.41 26.56 1.38
N LYS A 7 0.30 25.87 2.26
CA LYS A 7 1.68 25.44 1.98
C LYS A 7 1.69 24.04 1.41
N CYS A 8 2.54 23.79 0.41
CA CYS A 8 2.78 22.43 -0.07
C CYS A 8 3.46 21.61 1.03
N SER A 9 2.98 20.39 1.29
CA SER A 9 3.52 19.51 2.32
C SER A 9 4.92 18.98 2.02
N GLU A 10 5.30 18.92 0.73
CA GLU A 10 6.58 18.34 0.29
C GLU A 10 7.67 19.40 0.15
N CYS A 11 7.39 20.48 -0.60
CA CYS A 11 8.40 21.51 -0.88
C CYS A 11 8.26 22.78 -0.02
N GLY A 12 7.21 22.88 0.79
CA GLY A 12 6.99 24.01 1.69
C GLY A 12 6.61 25.33 1.01
N VAL A 13 6.47 25.37 -0.32
CA VAL A 13 6.10 26.59 -1.04
C VAL A 13 4.71 27.07 -0.66
N GLU A 14 4.55 28.38 -0.54
CA GLU A 14 3.25 29.03 -0.34
C GLU A 14 2.46 29.05 -1.65
N LEU A 15 1.36 28.30 -1.68
CA LEU A 15 0.39 28.27 -2.75
C LEU A 15 -0.66 29.34 -2.46
N ARG A 16 -0.66 30.37 -3.31
CA ARG A 16 -1.63 31.48 -3.25
C ARG A 16 -2.99 31.14 -3.86
N LEU A 17 -3.07 30.03 -4.61
CA LEU A 17 -4.30 29.51 -5.20
C LEU A 17 -4.54 28.11 -4.63
N ASP A 18 -5.69 27.52 -4.93
CA ASP A 18 -5.98 26.11 -4.63
C ASP A 18 -5.65 25.25 -5.88
N PRO A 19 -4.39 25.19 -6.37
CA PRO A 19 -4.10 24.43 -7.57
C PRO A 19 -4.24 22.95 -7.23
N ALA A 20 -4.84 22.13 -8.09
CA ALA A 20 -4.99 20.70 -7.86
C ALA A 20 -3.63 19.99 -7.58
N SER A 21 -2.54 20.55 -8.08
CA SER A 21 -1.16 20.12 -7.85
C SER A 21 -0.22 21.29 -7.63
N CYS A 22 0.88 21.04 -6.89
CA CYS A 22 1.93 22.02 -6.70
C CYS A 22 2.66 22.27 -8.02
N PRO A 23 2.78 23.52 -8.50
CA PRO A 23 3.45 23.84 -9.76
C PRO A 23 4.97 23.63 -9.73
N LEU A 24 5.57 23.50 -8.54
CA LEU A 24 7.02 23.33 -8.39
C LEU A 24 7.44 21.86 -8.33
N CYS A 25 6.69 21.03 -7.61
CA CYS A 25 7.06 19.63 -7.36
C CYS A 25 6.04 18.62 -7.89
N GLY A 26 4.90 19.09 -8.43
CA GLY A 26 3.85 18.23 -8.97
C GLY A 26 2.95 17.56 -7.93
N THR A 27 3.23 17.70 -6.63
CA THR A 27 2.49 17.03 -5.55
C THR A 27 1.02 17.48 -5.53
N PRO A 28 0.04 16.56 -5.55
CA PRO A 28 -1.37 16.90 -5.46
C PRO A 28 -1.67 17.55 -4.11
N THR A 29 -2.29 18.73 -4.12
CA THR A 29 -2.57 19.52 -2.91
C THR A 29 -3.87 19.09 -2.22
N GLY A 30 -4.72 18.36 -2.96
CA GLY A 30 -6.01 17.87 -2.54
C GLY A 30 -6.08 16.35 -2.61
N ALA A 31 -5.45 15.66 -1.66
CA ALA A 31 -5.77 14.27 -1.37
C ALA A 31 -5.42 13.94 0.08
N ARG A 32 -6.32 14.27 1.01
CA ARG A 32 -6.51 13.29 2.09
C ARG A 32 -7.06 12.06 1.37
N PRO A 33 -6.43 10.88 1.46
CA PRO A 33 -7.12 9.66 1.09
C PRO A 33 -8.36 9.61 1.99
N ASP A 34 -9.52 9.94 1.43
CA ASP A 34 -10.79 9.72 2.10
C ASP A 34 -11.03 8.22 2.06
N TRP A 35 -10.49 7.52 3.06
CA TRP A 35 -10.75 6.09 3.27
C TRP A 35 -12.27 5.81 3.46
N SER A 36 -13.08 6.86 3.62
CA SER A 36 -14.53 6.84 3.74
C SER A 36 -15.25 6.78 2.38
N ARG A 37 -14.66 7.31 1.29
CA ARG A 37 -15.14 7.08 -0.09
C ARG A 37 -14.64 5.73 -0.56
N ARG A 38 -15.27 4.68 -0.06
CA ARG A 38 -15.35 3.42 -0.78
C ARG A 38 -16.14 3.66 -2.06
N ASP A 39 -15.47 4.11 -3.12
CA ASP A 39 -15.96 3.85 -4.46
C ASP A 39 -16.06 2.33 -4.60
N GLU A 40 -17.29 1.81 -4.62
CA GLU A 40 -17.60 0.38 -4.73
C GLU A 40 -16.85 -0.29 -5.90
N LYS A 41 -16.50 0.48 -6.94
CA LYS A 41 -15.71 0.05 -8.10
C LYS A 41 -14.25 -0.27 -7.78
N VAL A 42 -13.65 0.31 -6.74
CA VAL A 42 -12.25 0.05 -6.35
C VAL A 42 -12.12 -1.26 -5.54
N LEU A 43 -13.19 -1.69 -4.88
CA LEU A 43 -13.25 -2.97 -4.14
C LEU A 43 -13.37 -4.21 -5.03
N ARG A 44 -13.59 -4.04 -6.34
CA ARG A 44 -13.71 -5.15 -7.30
C ARG A 44 -12.48 -5.28 -8.18
N PHE A 45 -11.28 -5.03 -7.65
CA PHE A 45 -10.07 -5.51 -8.29
C PHE A 45 -10.00 -7.04 -8.10
N LYS A 46 -10.68 -7.78 -8.98
CA LYS A 46 -10.44 -9.22 -9.15
C LYS A 46 -9.18 -9.33 -10.00
N PRO A 47 -8.02 -9.75 -9.45
CA PRO A 47 -6.85 -9.99 -10.27
C PRO A 47 -7.22 -10.99 -11.38
N THR A 48 -7.16 -10.51 -12.62
CA THR A 48 -7.38 -11.31 -13.82
C THR A 48 -6.11 -12.11 -14.08
N LYS A 49 -6.19 -13.41 -13.81
CA LYS A 49 -5.22 -14.50 -14.00
C LYS A 49 -4.52 -14.94 -12.69
N PRO A 50 -4.78 -16.18 -12.23
CA PRO A 50 -4.08 -16.80 -11.11
C PRO A 50 -2.73 -17.42 -11.53
N GLU A 51 -2.10 -16.93 -12.60
CA GLU A 51 -0.81 -17.47 -13.03
C GLU A 51 0.28 -16.95 -12.09
N GLU A 52 0.57 -17.81 -11.10
CA GLU A 52 1.78 -17.86 -10.29
C GLU A 52 1.92 -16.88 -9.12
N VAL A 53 0.80 -16.48 -8.48
CA VAL A 53 0.89 -16.17 -7.04
C VAL A 53 0.91 -17.51 -6.31
N ASP A 54 2.09 -18.14 -6.26
CA ASP A 54 2.28 -19.30 -5.40
C ASP A 54 1.83 -18.94 -3.98
N ASP A 55 0.95 -19.76 -3.43
CA ASP A 55 0.38 -19.53 -2.11
C ASP A 55 1.51 -19.59 -1.08
N TYR A 56 2.01 -18.41 -0.71
CA TYR A 56 3.08 -18.26 0.28
C TYR A 56 2.75 -18.99 1.59
N GLN A 57 1.46 -19.07 1.96
CA GLN A 57 1.05 -19.83 3.14
C GLN A 57 1.26 -21.34 2.93
N ALA A 58 1.02 -21.87 1.73
CA ALA A 58 1.31 -23.26 1.38
C ALA A 58 2.81 -23.55 1.48
N LYS A 59 3.68 -22.65 0.99
CA LYS A 59 5.14 -22.77 1.19
C LYS A 59 5.52 -22.77 2.66
N LEU A 60 4.96 -21.88 3.48
CA LEU A 60 5.21 -21.85 4.92
C LEU A 60 4.75 -23.13 5.62
N ARG A 61 3.59 -23.70 5.22
CA ARG A 61 3.10 -24.98 5.76
C ARG A 61 4.06 -26.13 5.44
N LYS A 62 4.57 -26.20 4.20
CA LYS A 62 5.57 -27.20 3.79
C LYS A 62 6.87 -27.05 4.59
N LEU A 63 7.39 -25.83 4.68
CA LEU A 63 8.63 -25.55 5.42
C LEU A 63 8.52 -25.95 6.89
N ARG A 64 7.40 -25.62 7.55
CA ARG A 64 7.14 -26.02 8.94
C ARG A 64 7.13 -27.54 9.12
N LYS A 65 6.59 -28.29 8.14
CA LYS A 65 6.58 -29.75 8.17
C LYS A 65 8.00 -30.32 8.07
N SER A 66 8.78 -29.88 7.09
CA SER A 66 10.16 -30.34 6.88
C SER A 66 11.07 -30.05 8.08
N LEU A 67 10.93 -28.88 8.71
CA LEU A 67 11.67 -28.55 9.93
C LEU A 67 11.27 -29.42 11.13
N LYS A 68 10.01 -29.87 11.19
CA LYS A 68 9.56 -30.80 12.23
C LYS A 68 10.16 -32.18 12.01
N GLU A 69 10.12 -32.71 10.78
CA GLU A 69 10.71 -34.00 10.42
C GLU A 69 12.21 -34.05 10.79
N LEU A 70 12.98 -33.05 10.34
CA LEU A 70 14.41 -32.93 10.69
C LEU A 70 14.68 -32.89 12.21
N ARG A 71 13.79 -32.27 12.99
CA ARG A 71 13.92 -32.21 14.45
C ARG A 71 13.66 -33.57 15.09
N GLU A 72 12.68 -34.32 14.61
CA GLU A 72 12.36 -35.65 15.14
C GLU A 72 13.44 -36.66 14.74
N ASP A 73 13.94 -36.60 13.50
CA ASP A 73 15.05 -37.43 13.03
C ASP A 73 16.32 -37.19 13.88
N ALA A 74 16.63 -35.92 14.19
CA ALA A 74 17.74 -35.56 15.07
C ALA A 74 17.54 -35.92 16.55
N ARG A 75 16.30 -36.22 16.98
CA ARG A 75 15.99 -36.70 18.34
C ARG A 75 15.99 -38.22 18.44
N GLY A 76 15.84 -38.92 17.32
CA GLY A 76 15.80 -40.38 17.23
C GLY A 76 17.13 -41.05 16.84
N ALA A 77 18.13 -40.27 16.44
CA ALA A 77 19.52 -40.70 16.20
C ALA A 77 20.39 -40.48 17.44
#